data_AF-A0A9P9ALC3-F1
#
_entry.id   AF-A0A9P9ALC3-F1
#
_cell.length_a   1.000
_cell.length_b   1.000
_cell.length_c   1.000
_cell.angle_alpha   90.00
_cell.angle_beta   90.00
_cell.angle_gamma   90.00
#
_symmetry.space_group_name_H-M   'P 1'
#
loop_
_entity.id
_entity.type
_entity.pdbx_description
1 polymer ?
#
loop_
_entity_poly.entity_id
_entity_poly.type
_entity_poly.pdbx_seq_one_letter_code
_entity_poly.pdbx_strand_id
1 'polypeptide(L)'
;MAVSHSSITYYVFGVLEPSLQILGFVVTSFTPQYYACMQTPTPISHTLLPSEKIVIYQLGNLFLLIVILGLSIMNSTRDPAVISAYLSALWWGGLGHIGITA
;
A
#
# COMPACT_ATOMS: atom_id res chain seq x y z
N MET A 1 22.19 -11.42 -20.57
CA MET A 1 20.82 -11.20 -21.09
C MET A 1 20.22 -10.09 -20.26
N ALA A 2 20.22 -8.86 -20.77
CA ALA A 2 19.78 -7.68 -20.00
C ALA A 2 18.26 -7.74 -19.88
N VAL A 3 17.76 -8.04 -18.68
CA VAL A 3 16.35 -7.94 -18.37
C VAL A 3 16.01 -6.45 -18.47
N SER A 4 15.33 -6.04 -19.55
CA SER A 4 14.76 -4.70 -19.64
C SER A 4 13.62 -4.62 -18.64
N HIS A 5 13.97 -4.37 -17.38
CA HIS A 5 13.02 -3.93 -16.38
C HIS A 5 12.37 -2.68 -16.98
N SER A 6 11.07 -2.74 -17.29
CA SER A 6 10.35 -1.53 -17.69
C SER A 6 10.55 -0.54 -16.55
N SER A 7 11.32 0.52 -16.77
CA SER A 7 11.72 1.46 -15.71
C SER A 7 10.49 1.98 -14.97
N ILE A 8 9.35 2.07 -15.67
CA ILE A 8 8.04 2.44 -15.15
C ILE A 8 7.60 1.52 -14.00
N THR A 9 7.64 0.19 -14.17
CA THR A 9 7.21 -0.76 -13.12
C THR A 9 8.08 -0.64 -11.88
N TYR A 10 9.39 -0.44 -12.04
CA TYR A 10 10.29 -0.22 -10.92
C TYR A 10 9.99 1.09 -10.20
N TYR A 11 9.75 2.19 -10.92
CA TYR A 11 9.42 3.47 -10.29
C TYR A 11 8.06 3.44 -9.57
N VAL A 12 7.05 2.81 -10.18
CA VAL A 12 5.72 2.69 -9.57
C VAL A 12 5.77 1.85 -8.31
N PHE A 13 6.26 0.61 -8.38
CA PHE A 13 6.21 -0.34 -7.26
C PHE A 13 7.38 -0.23 -6.30
N GLY A 14 8.53 0.24 -6.77
CA GLY A 14 9.75 0.36 -5.96
C GLY A 14 9.90 1.70 -5.24
N VAL A 15 9.19 2.75 -5.69
CA VAL A 15 9.35 4.10 -5.13
C VAL A 15 8.01 4.73 -4.79
N LEU A 16 7.09 4.86 -5.76
CA LEU A 16 5.83 5.57 -5.53
C LEU A 16 4.91 4.84 -4.55
N GLU A 17 4.66 3.56 -4.80
CA GLU A 17 3.80 2.72 -3.97
C GLU A 17 4.26 2.63 -2.50
N PRO A 18 5.54 2.33 -2.19
CA PRO A 18 5.98 2.32 -0.80
C PRO A 18 5.89 3.70 -0.15
N SER A 19 6.13 4.78 -0.90
CA SER A 19 5.97 6.14 -0.38
C SER A 19 4.50 6.45 -0.02
N LEU A 20 3.57 6.04 -0.88
CA LEU A 20 2.13 6.21 -0.64
C LEU A 20 1.63 5.33 0.51
N GLN A 21 2.15 4.12 0.67
CA GLN A 21 1.81 3.25 1.80
C GLN A 21 2.38 3.80 3.12
N ILE A 22 3.58 4.37 3.13
CA ILE A 22 4.11 5.09 4.30
C ILE A 22 3.19 6.27 4.65
N LEU A 23 2.75 7.04 3.65
CA LEU A 23 1.79 8.12 3.87
C LEU A 23 0.46 7.57 4.43
N GLY A 24 -0.05 6.47 3.87
CA GLY A 24 -1.24 5.78 4.36
C GLY A 24 -1.11 5.34 5.83
N PHE A 25 0.04 4.77 6.21
CA PHE A 25 0.36 4.43 7.60
C PHE A 25 0.34 5.65 8.52
N VAL A 26 0.96 6.76 8.10
CA VAL A 26 0.98 8.01 8.88
C VAL A 26 -0.45 8.53 9.08
N VAL A 27 -1.24 8.62 8.01
CA VAL A 27 -2.60 9.16 8.07
C VAL A 27 -3.52 8.29 8.92
N THR A 28 -3.47 6.97 8.79
CA THR A 28 -4.27 6.03 9.60
C THR A 28 -3.85 6.01 11.07
N SER A 29 -2.56 6.16 11.37
CA SER A 29 -2.04 6.12 12.75
C SER A 29 -2.31 7.41 13.53
N PHE A 30 -2.09 8.57 12.90
CA PHE A 30 -2.18 9.86 13.59
C PHE A 30 -3.55 10.53 13.42
N THR A 31 -4.23 10.29 12.31
CA THR A 31 -5.50 10.95 11.97
C THR A 31 -6.57 9.95 11.50
N PRO A 32 -6.92 8.92 12.30
CA PRO A 32 -7.86 7.86 11.88
C PRO A 32 -9.24 8.40 11.51
N GLN A 33 -9.68 9.45 12.20
CA GLN A 33 -10.94 10.16 11.94
C GLN A 33 -10.98 10.75 10.52
N TYR A 34 -9.90 11.44 10.14
CA TYR A 34 -9.76 12.02 8.81
C TYR A 34 -9.69 10.92 7.75
N TYR A 35 -8.91 9.87 8.00
CA TYR A 35 -8.80 8.73 7.10
C TYR A 35 -10.17 8.13 6.77
N ALA A 36 -10.98 7.83 7.80
CA ALA A 36 -12.30 7.24 7.66
C ALA A 36 -13.26 8.11 6.84
N CYS A 37 -13.28 9.42 7.12
CA CYS A 37 -14.15 10.38 6.43
C CYS A 37 -13.86 10.43 4.92
N MET A 38 -12.57 10.29 4.55
CA MET A 38 -12.11 10.39 3.16
C MET A 38 -12.26 9.08 2.35
N GLN A 39 -12.78 8.00 2.95
CA GLN A 39 -12.98 6.72 2.24
C GLN A 39 -14.22 6.71 1.31
N THR A 40 -14.99 7.81 1.26
CA THR A 40 -16.21 7.91 0.45
C THR A 40 -16.20 9.17 -0.41
N PRO A 41 -16.85 9.17 -1.59
CA PRO A 41 -16.91 10.35 -2.45
C PRO A 41 -17.54 11.58 -1.78
N THR A 42 -18.50 11.34 -0.89
CA THR A 42 -19.15 12.34 -0.05
C THR A 42 -18.68 12.17 1.38
N PRO A 43 -17.81 13.05 1.92
CA PRO A 43 -17.22 12.87 3.23
C PRO A 43 -18.29 12.74 4.32
N ILE A 44 -18.33 11.60 5.00
CA ILE A 44 -19.24 11.36 6.13
C ILE A 44 -18.44 11.60 7.42
N SER A 45 -18.79 12.66 8.13
CA SER A 45 -18.19 12.97 9.43
C SER A 45 -19.07 12.43 10.55
N HIS A 46 -18.68 11.30 11.15
CA HIS A 46 -19.27 10.76 12.37
C HIS A 46 -18.18 10.41 13.38
N THR A 47 -18.47 10.47 14.69
CA THR A 47 -17.52 10.02 15.70
C THR A 47 -17.26 8.53 15.56
N LEU A 48 -15.99 8.14 15.37
CA LEU A 48 -15.63 6.73 15.21
C LEU A 48 -15.92 5.92 16.49
N LEU A 49 -16.56 4.77 16.30
CA LEU A 49 -16.70 3.75 17.32
C LEU A 49 -15.33 3.17 17.71
N PRO A 50 -15.15 2.66 18.94
CA PRO A 50 -13.88 2.06 19.36
C PRO A 50 -13.42 0.91 18.45
N SER A 51 -14.35 0.11 17.93
CA SER A 51 -14.07 -0.97 16.97
C SER A 51 -13.54 -0.44 15.64
N GLU A 52 -14.17 0.59 15.07
CA GLU A 52 -13.74 1.22 13.82
C GLU A 52 -12.34 1.80 13.95
N LYS A 53 -12.05 2.45 15.07
CA LYS A 53 -10.74 3.02 15.36
C LYS A 53 -9.64 1.96 15.43
N ILE A 54 -9.91 0.81 16.07
CA ILE A 54 -8.96 -0.32 16.11
C ILE A 54 -8.71 -0.88 14.72
N VAL A 55 -9.75 -1.04 13.89
CA VAL A 55 -9.60 -1.52 12.51
C VAL A 55 -8.72 -0.58 11.69
N ILE A 56 -8.89 0.73 11.83
CA ILE A 56 -8.06 1.72 11.11
C ILE A 56 -6.59 1.64 11.57
N TYR A 57 -6.32 1.43 12.86
CA TYR A 57 -4.95 1.23 13.34
C TYR A 57 -4.33 -0.08 12.86
N GLN A 58 -5.11 -1.17 12.80
CA GLN A 58 -4.66 -2.43 12.21
C GLN A 58 -4.35 -2.27 10.72
N LEU A 59 -5.16 -1.50 10.00
CA LEU A 59 -4.92 -1.16 8.60
C LEU A 59 -3.63 -0.33 8.41
N GLY A 60 -3.36 0.62 9.31
CA GLY A 60 -2.09 1.35 9.33
C GLY A 60 -0.90 0.40 9.50
N ASN A 61 -0.95 -0.50 10.49
CA ASN A 61 0.10 -1.50 10.69
C ASN A 61 0.28 -2.42 9.47
N LEU A 62 -0.81 -2.75 8.76
CA LEU A 62 -0.75 -3.51 7.52
C LEU A 62 -0.01 -2.73 6.42
N PHE A 63 -0.29 -1.43 6.25
CA PHE A 63 0.46 -0.60 5.30
C PHE A 63 1.95 -0.59 5.60
N LEU A 64 2.33 -0.41 6.88
CA LEU A 64 3.74 -0.45 7.28
C LEU A 64 4.37 -1.83 7.03
N LEU A 65 3.65 -2.91 7.33
CA LEU A 65 4.13 -4.28 7.09
C LEU A 65 4.41 -4.53 5.60
N ILE A 66 3.51 -4.10 4.71
CA ILE A 66 3.68 -4.28 3.26
C ILE A 66 4.88 -3.48 2.75
N VAL A 67 5.09 -2.25 3.23
CA VAL A 67 6.28 -1.44 2.90
C VAL A 67 7.56 -2.16 3.30
N ILE A 68 7.65 -2.62 4.55
CA ILE A 68 8.83 -3.32 5.06
C ILE A 68 9.07 -4.58 4.26
N LEU A 69 8.02 -5.38 4.01
CA LEU A 69 8.12 -6.60 3.21
C LEU A 69 8.65 -6.31 1.80
N GLY A 70 8.13 -5.27 1.13
CA GLY A 70 8.58 -4.90 -0.20
C GLY A 70 10.03 -4.44 -0.25
N LEU A 71 10.43 -3.57 0.67
CA LEU A 71 11.82 -3.15 0.80
C LEU A 71 12.73 -4.34 1.13
N SER A 72 12.31 -5.25 2.01
CA SER A 72 13.08 -6.45 2.34
C SER A 72 13.27 -7.36 1.13
N ILE A 73 12.21 -7.65 0.37
CA ILE A 73 12.29 -8.51 -0.83
C ILE A 73 13.20 -7.86 -1.88
N MET A 74 12.99 -6.58 -2.19
CA MET A 74 13.78 -5.86 -3.19
C MET A 74 15.26 -5.74 -2.82
N ASN A 75 15.59 -5.65 -1.53
CA ASN A 75 16.98 -5.57 -1.07
C ASN A 75 17.63 -6.94 -0.80
N SER A 76 16.85 -8.01 -0.60
CA SER A 76 17.37 -9.31 -0.19
C SER A 76 17.71 -10.23 -1.37
N THR A 77 17.02 -10.12 -2.51
CA THR A 77 17.25 -10.99 -3.68
C THR A 77 17.63 -10.19 -4.92
N ARG A 78 18.49 -10.76 -5.76
CA ARG A 78 18.81 -10.26 -7.11
C ARG A 78 18.32 -11.20 -8.20
N ASP A 79 17.57 -12.23 -7.84
CA ASP A 79 16.99 -13.16 -8.81
C ASP A 79 15.86 -12.47 -9.59
N PRO A 80 15.99 -12.29 -10.92
CA PRO A 80 14.96 -11.65 -11.74
C PRO A 80 13.61 -12.38 -11.71
N ALA A 81 13.61 -13.71 -11.53
CA ALA A 81 12.37 -14.49 -11.46
C ALA A 81 11.57 -14.15 -10.20
N VAL A 82 12.25 -13.98 -9.06
CA VAL A 82 11.61 -13.61 -7.80
C VAL A 82 11.11 -12.16 -7.85
N ILE A 83 11.91 -11.24 -8.39
CA ILE A 83 11.53 -9.83 -8.50
C ILE A 83 10.32 -9.67 -9.43
N SER A 84 10.30 -10.35 -10.57
CA SER A 84 9.16 -10.28 -11.50
C SER A 84 7.87 -10.89 -10.92
N ALA A 85 7.97 -12.00 -10.19
CA ALA A 85 6.82 -12.59 -9.48
C ALA A 85 6.29 -11.67 -8.35
N TYR A 86 7.19 -10.99 -7.64
CA TYR A 86 6.80 -10.01 -6.62
C TYR A 86 6.09 -8.80 -7.24
N LEU A 87 6.64 -8.23 -8.31
CA LEU A 87 6.04 -7.09 -9.02
C LEU A 87 4.68 -7.43 -9.64
N SER A 88 4.51 -8.66 -10.16
CA SER A 88 3.20 -9.08 -10.66
C SER A 88 2.18 -9.25 -9.54
N ALA A 89 2.59 -9.75 -8.37
CA ALA A 89 1.73 -9.83 -7.19
C ALA A 89 1.29 -8.44 -6.71
N LEU A 90 2.19 -7.45 -6.68
CA LEU A 90 1.83 -6.06 -6.36
C LEU A 90 0.84 -5.47 -7.37
N TRP A 91 1.03 -5.75 -8.66
CA TRP A 91 0.09 -5.32 -9.70
C TRP A 91 -1.32 -5.85 -9.45
N TRP A 92 -1.44 -7.13 -9.13
CA TRP A 92 -2.74 -7.74 -8.78
C TRP A 92 -3.32 -7.17 -7.49
N GLY A 93 -2.49 -6.90 -6.48
CA GLY A 93 -2.91 -6.26 -5.25
C GLY A 93 -3.48 -4.85 -5.48
N GLY A 94 -2.82 -4.04 -6.30
CA GLY A 94 -3.27 -2.69 -6.66
C GLY A 94 -4.56 -2.66 -7.48
N LEU A 95 -4.74 -3.62 -8.41
CA LEU A 95 -5.99 -3.75 -9.18
C LEU A 95 -7.21 -4.06 -8.30
N GLY A 96 -7.01 -4.75 -7.17
CA GLY A 96 -8.09 -5.05 -6.22
C GLY A 96 -8.77 -3.79 -5.67
N HIS A 97 -8.01 -2.71 -5.47
CA HIS A 97 -8.57 -1.43 -5.03
C HIS A 97 -9.43 -0.75 -6.11
N ILE A 98 -9.06 -0.83 -7.38
CA ILE A 98 -9.86 -0.22 -8.46
C ILE A 98 -11.19 -0.96 -8.65
N GLY A 99 -11.23 -2.28 -8.43
CA GLY A 99 -12.46 -3.05 -8.62
C GLY A 99 -13.51 -2.90 -7.50
N ILE A 100 -13.09 -2.58 -6.27
CA ILE A 100 -13.95 -2.58 -5.08
C ILE A 100 -14.18 -1.17 -4.53
N THR A 101 -13.19 -0.28 -4.67
CA THR A 101 -13.21 1.08 -4.09
C THR A 101 -13.29 2.21 -5.12
N ALA A 102 -13.43 1.92 -6.42
CA ALA A 102 -13.70 2.93 -7.45
C ALA A 102 -15.19 3.30 -7.58
#